data_AF-A0A2V8RH80-F1
#
_entry.id   AF-A0A2V8RH80-F1
#
_cell.length_a   1.000
_cell.length_b   1.000
_cell.length_c   1.000
_cell.angle_alpha   90.00
_cell.angle_beta   90.00
_cell.angle_gamma   90.00
#
_symmetry.space_group_name_H-M   'P 1'
#
loop_
_entity.id
_entity.type
_entity.pdbx_description
1 polymer ?
#
loop_
_entity_poly.entity_id
_entity_poly.type
_entity_poly.pdbx_seq_one_letter_code
_entity_poly.pdbx_strand_id
1 'polypeptide(L)'
;MKLLIIFLTACAALMVSPNRGHAQTAPATLRRIAADYYDWRNRQFPVASSDAGLHTWDSKLTDYSPAAVATRRQHVRSLLAQVNAIPTTNWNKDDRIDWLLFRSQLEGVVFFDRVMDFEHSDPQTYVNECSNSIFSLLKKEYDTPRNRALSATT
;
A
#
# COMPACT_ATOMS: atom_id res chain seq x y z
N MET A 1 -15.39 -59.53 -54.13
CA MET A 1 -15.72 -60.11 -52.80
C MET A 1 -15.22 -59.16 -51.73
N LYS A 2 -16.12 -58.70 -50.86
CA LYS A 2 -15.95 -58.46 -49.39
C LYS A 2 -14.70 -57.66 -48.94
N LEU A 3 -14.73 -56.65 -48.08
CA LEU A 3 -15.73 -56.00 -47.22
C LEU A 3 -14.97 -54.81 -46.55
N LEU A 4 -15.68 -53.73 -46.25
CA LEU A 4 -15.63 -52.93 -45.02
C LEU A 4 -14.31 -52.81 -44.20
N ILE A 5 -13.89 -51.57 -43.88
CA ILE A 5 -14.12 -50.92 -42.56
C ILE A 5 -13.57 -49.49 -42.62
N ILE A 6 -14.47 -48.52 -42.41
CA ILE A 6 -14.20 -47.10 -42.21
C ILE A 6 -13.91 -46.91 -40.72
N PHE A 7 -12.68 -46.53 -40.35
CA PHE A 7 -12.39 -46.06 -39.00
C PHE A 7 -12.55 -44.53 -38.94
N LEU A 8 -13.67 -44.13 -38.37
CA LEU A 8 -13.99 -42.76 -37.96
C LEU A 8 -13.23 -42.47 -36.66
N THR A 9 -11.96 -42.04 -36.73
CA THR A 9 -11.26 -41.52 -35.55
C THR A 9 -11.57 -40.05 -35.39
N ALA A 10 -12.47 -39.76 -34.44
CA ALA A 10 -12.80 -38.42 -33.99
C ALA A 10 -11.54 -37.74 -33.42
N CYS A 11 -11.01 -36.75 -34.14
CA CYS A 11 -10.10 -35.75 -33.58
C CYS A 11 -10.88 -34.90 -32.57
N ALA A 12 -10.87 -35.31 -31.31
CA ALA A 12 -11.22 -34.45 -30.20
C ALA A 12 -10.20 -33.31 -30.18
N ALA A 13 -10.60 -32.15 -30.68
CA ALA A 13 -9.86 -30.91 -30.52
C ALA A 13 -9.77 -30.62 -29.01
N LEU A 14 -8.59 -30.87 -28.43
CA LEU A 14 -8.20 -30.31 -27.14
C LEU A 14 -8.22 -28.79 -27.28
N MET A 15 -9.36 -28.19 -26.96
CA MET A 15 -9.43 -26.76 -26.69
C MET A 15 -8.58 -26.52 -25.44
N VAL A 16 -7.31 -26.17 -25.64
CA VAL A 16 -6.54 -25.45 -24.64
C VAL A 16 -7.25 -24.12 -24.46
N SER A 17 -8.17 -24.06 -23.49
CA SER A 17 -8.67 -22.81 -22.98
C SER A 17 -7.45 -21.99 -22.55
N PRO A 18 -7.21 -20.79 -23.12
CA PRO A 18 -6.23 -19.90 -22.52
C PRO A 18 -6.74 -19.69 -21.10
N ASN A 19 -5.93 -20.09 -20.13
CA ASN A 19 -6.13 -19.72 -18.74
C ASN A 19 -6.13 -18.20 -18.73
N ARG A 20 -7.30 -17.57 -18.85
CA ARG A 20 -7.51 -16.16 -18.59
C ARG A 20 -7.39 -16.01 -17.08
N GLY A 21 -6.19 -16.24 -16.54
CA GLY A 21 -5.79 -15.56 -15.34
C GLY A 21 -6.07 -14.10 -15.66
N HIS A 22 -7.02 -13.50 -14.94
CA HIS A 22 -7.51 -12.16 -15.20
C HIS A 22 -6.29 -11.26 -15.40
N ALA A 23 -5.99 -10.91 -16.65
CA ALA A 23 -4.98 -9.93 -16.95
C ALA A 23 -5.52 -8.65 -16.33
N GLN A 24 -5.06 -8.32 -15.12
CA GLN A 24 -5.51 -7.14 -14.42
C GLN A 24 -5.26 -5.97 -15.35
N THR A 25 -6.31 -5.19 -15.63
CA THR A 25 -6.15 -3.97 -16.43
C THR A 25 -5.13 -3.07 -15.75
N ALA A 26 -4.37 -2.29 -16.53
CA ALA A 26 -3.35 -1.42 -15.98
C ALA A 26 -3.87 -0.47 -14.87
N PRO A 27 -5.09 0.10 -14.96
CA PRO A 27 -5.68 0.86 -13.84
C PRO A 27 -6.06 0.03 -12.61
N ALA A 28 -6.51 -1.22 -12.77
CA ALA A 28 -6.75 -2.11 -11.64
C ALA A 28 -5.45 -2.45 -10.90
N THR A 29 -4.34 -2.58 -11.65
CA THR A 29 -3.01 -2.78 -11.07
C THR A 29 -2.58 -1.57 -10.24
N LEU A 30 -2.77 -0.35 -10.74
CA LEU A 30 -2.48 0.87 -9.96
C LEU A 30 -3.28 0.91 -8.66
N ARG A 31 -4.59 0.65 -8.71
CA ARG A 31 -5.45 0.67 -7.52
C ARG A 31 -5.00 -0.34 -6.47
N ARG A 32 -4.57 -1.54 -6.90
CA ARG A 32 -3.97 -2.53 -6.00
C ARG A 32 -2.68 -2.00 -5.38
N ILE A 33 -1.77 -1.47 -6.18
CA ILE A 33 -0.50 -0.89 -5.70
C ILE A 33 -0.77 0.23 -4.66
N ALA A 34 -1.75 1.09 -4.91
CA ALA A 34 -2.12 2.14 -3.98
C ALA A 34 -2.72 1.59 -2.67
N ALA A 35 -3.61 0.60 -2.77
CA ALA A 35 -4.16 -0.08 -1.59
C ALA A 35 -3.04 -0.74 -0.76
N ASP A 36 -2.15 -1.50 -1.41
CA ASP A 36 -0.99 -2.14 -0.77
C ASP A 36 -0.09 -1.11 -0.06
N TYR A 37 0.12 0.06 -0.67
CA TYR A 37 0.86 1.16 -0.06
C TYR A 37 0.16 1.75 1.15
N TYR A 38 -1.15 1.97 1.10
CA TYR A 38 -1.88 2.52 2.23
C TYR A 38 -1.94 1.55 3.41
N ASP A 39 -2.15 0.27 3.16
CA ASP A 39 -2.10 -0.77 4.18
C ASP A 39 -0.72 -0.86 4.82
N TRP A 40 0.33 -0.85 3.99
CA TRP A 40 1.71 -0.82 4.46
C TRP A 40 2.00 0.44 5.28
N ARG A 41 1.66 1.63 4.77
CA ARG A 41 1.92 2.93 5.41
C ARG A 41 1.23 2.99 6.76
N ASN A 42 -0.04 2.58 6.83
CA ASN A 42 -0.79 2.61 8.07
C ASN A 42 -0.13 1.70 9.12
N ARG A 43 0.35 0.52 8.72
CA ARG A 43 1.11 -0.36 9.60
C ARG A 43 2.46 0.22 10.04
N GLN A 44 3.15 0.97 9.16
CA GLN A 44 4.44 1.59 9.46
C GLN A 44 4.31 2.81 10.39
N PHE A 45 3.16 3.49 10.36
CA PHE A 45 2.90 4.70 11.15
C PHE A 45 1.62 4.50 12.00
N PRO A 46 1.69 3.66 13.06
CA PRO A 46 0.53 3.29 13.87
C PRO A 46 -0.14 4.50 14.53
N VAL A 47 0.62 5.43 15.11
CA VAL A 47 0.07 6.63 15.77
C VAL A 47 -0.69 7.51 14.78
N ALA A 48 -0.13 7.74 13.59
CA ALA A 48 -0.83 8.48 12.54
C ALA A 48 -2.11 7.76 12.06
N SER A 49 -2.11 6.42 12.06
CA SER A 49 -3.29 5.62 11.73
C SER A 49 -4.39 5.77 12.77
N SER A 50 -4.04 5.69 14.07
CA SER A 50 -4.96 5.96 15.18
C SER A 50 -5.50 7.39 15.11
N ASP A 51 -4.66 8.36 14.78
CA ASP A 51 -5.08 9.76 14.60
C ASP A 51 -6.15 9.90 13.50
N ALA A 52 -5.95 9.18 12.39
CA ALA A 52 -6.90 9.07 11.28
C ALA A 52 -8.16 8.23 11.59
N GLY A 53 -8.21 7.57 12.75
CA GLY A 53 -9.35 6.76 13.21
C GLY A 53 -9.24 5.26 12.92
N LEU A 54 -8.09 4.79 12.42
CA LEU A 54 -7.80 3.37 12.25
C LEU A 54 -7.06 2.83 13.48
N HIS A 55 -7.82 2.29 14.43
CA HIS A 55 -7.36 1.87 15.75
C HIS A 55 -6.84 0.43 15.81
N THR A 56 -6.11 -0.02 14.78
CA THR A 56 -5.64 -1.42 14.66
C THR A 56 -4.35 -1.70 15.45
N TRP A 57 -3.51 -0.68 15.66
CA TRP A 57 -2.18 -0.82 16.26
C TRP A 57 -1.93 0.20 17.37
N ASP A 58 -2.96 0.55 18.14
CA ASP A 58 -2.92 1.60 19.18
C ASP A 58 -1.83 1.39 20.25
N SER A 59 -1.35 0.15 20.43
CA SER A 59 -0.28 -0.22 21.36
C SER A 59 1.11 -0.27 20.71
N LYS A 60 1.31 0.45 19.59
CA LYS A 60 2.56 0.47 18.83
C LYS A 60 2.98 1.89 18.52
N LEU A 61 4.29 2.10 18.53
CA LEU A 61 4.94 3.29 17.99
C LEU A 61 5.66 2.96 16.69
N THR A 62 5.87 3.98 15.88
CA THR A 62 6.74 3.91 14.71
C THR A 62 8.18 3.58 15.14
N ASP A 63 8.78 2.57 14.51
CA ASP A 63 10.19 2.25 14.71
C ASP A 63 11.07 3.25 13.95
N TYR A 64 11.69 4.20 14.66
CA TYR A 64 12.61 5.17 14.07
C TYR A 64 14.09 4.75 14.13
N SER A 65 14.39 3.47 14.33
CA SER A 65 15.76 2.98 14.19
C SER A 65 16.28 3.27 12.77
N PRO A 66 17.59 3.54 12.60
CA PRO A 66 18.16 3.86 11.29
C PRO A 66 17.86 2.81 10.21
N ALA A 67 17.84 1.52 10.59
CA ALA A 67 17.52 0.43 9.67
C ALA A 67 16.06 0.45 9.21
N ALA A 68 15.11 0.73 10.13
CA ALA A 68 13.70 0.83 9.80
C ALA A 68 13.41 2.05 8.91
N VAL A 69 14.02 3.20 9.23
CA VAL A 69 13.95 4.42 8.40
C VAL A 69 14.49 4.13 6.99
N ALA A 70 15.70 3.58 6.88
CA ALA A 70 16.29 3.24 5.58
C ALA A 70 15.41 2.29 4.76
N THR A 71 14.82 1.28 5.41
CA THR A 71 13.90 0.32 4.79
C THR A 71 12.65 1.01 4.25
N ARG A 72 12.01 1.88 5.05
CA ARG A 72 10.83 2.65 4.62
C ARG A 72 11.14 3.56 3.43
N ARG A 73 12.24 4.33 3.50
CA ARG A 73 12.65 5.21 2.41
C ARG A 73 12.92 4.42 1.12
N GLN A 74 13.57 3.26 1.21
CA GLN A 74 13.80 2.41 0.05
C GLN A 74 12.49 1.85 -0.52
N HIS A 75 11.54 1.44 0.33
CA HIS A 75 10.24 0.96 -0.10
C HIS A 75 9.52 2.00 -0.96
N VAL A 76 9.41 3.24 -0.48
CA VAL A 76 8.70 4.31 -1.21
C VAL A 76 9.43 4.70 -2.50
N ARG A 77 10.77 4.76 -2.50
CA ARG A 77 11.55 5.02 -3.72
C ARG A 77 11.31 3.95 -4.80
N SER A 78 11.37 2.67 -4.42
CA SER A 78 11.09 1.57 -5.34
C SER A 78 9.67 1.63 -5.89
N LEU A 79 8.70 1.95 -5.03
CA LEU A 79 7.30 2.09 -5.40
C LEU A 79 7.07 3.26 -6.38
N LEU A 80 7.68 4.42 -6.12
CA LEU A 80 7.61 5.56 -7.03
C LEU A 80 8.20 5.24 -8.40
N ALA A 81 9.34 4.53 -8.44
CA ALA A 81 9.93 4.07 -9.70
C ALA A 81 8.98 3.15 -10.48
N GLN A 82 8.30 2.22 -9.79
CA GLN A 82 7.28 1.36 -10.39
C GLN A 82 6.10 2.17 -10.96
N VAL A 83 5.56 3.12 -10.18
CA VAL A 83 4.42 3.95 -10.60
C VAL A 83 4.77 4.84 -11.79
N ASN A 84 5.98 5.38 -11.84
CA ASN A 84 6.48 6.18 -12.96
C ASN A 84 6.59 5.40 -14.27
N ALA A 85 6.83 4.10 -14.20
CA ALA A 85 6.95 3.23 -15.38
C ALA A 85 5.60 2.83 -15.99
N ILE A 86 4.47 3.16 -15.36
CA ILE A 86 3.14 2.77 -15.84
C ILE A 86 2.74 3.63 -17.06
N PRO A 87 2.45 3.04 -18.24
CA PRO A 87 2.00 3.80 -19.40
C PRO A 87 0.52 4.18 -19.24
N THR A 88 0.24 5.49 -19.11
CA THR A 88 -1.10 6.02 -18.86
C THR A 88 -1.77 6.70 -20.06
N THR A 89 -1.10 6.76 -21.22
CA THR A 89 -1.57 7.50 -22.41
C THR A 89 -2.97 7.09 -22.87
N ASN A 90 -3.31 5.81 -22.76
CA ASN A 90 -4.59 5.24 -23.22
C ASN A 90 -5.65 5.11 -22.12
N TRP A 91 -5.38 5.64 -20.92
CA TRP A 91 -6.32 5.58 -19.81
C TRP A 91 -7.40 6.65 -19.94
N ASN A 92 -8.58 6.40 -19.36
CA ASN A 92 -9.61 7.42 -19.24
C ASN A 92 -9.14 8.56 -18.31
N LYS A 93 -9.89 9.65 -18.29
CA LYS A 93 -9.53 10.84 -17.50
C LYS A 93 -9.37 10.54 -16.01
N ASP A 94 -10.30 9.81 -15.42
CA ASP A 94 -10.33 9.59 -13.97
C ASP A 94 -9.19 8.69 -13.52
N ASP A 95 -8.91 7.60 -14.25
CA ASP A 95 -7.76 6.72 -13.99
C ASP A 95 -6.42 7.48 -14.10
N ARG A 96 -6.31 8.44 -15.03
CA ARG A 96 -5.12 9.28 -15.16
C ARG A 96 -4.96 10.26 -14.00
N ILE A 97 -6.07 10.78 -13.48
CA ILE A 97 -6.07 11.65 -12.30
C ILE A 97 -5.63 10.84 -11.07
N ASP A 98 -6.18 9.65 -10.87
CA ASP A 98 -5.80 8.77 -9.76
C ASP A 98 -4.31 8.44 -9.79
N TRP A 99 -3.77 8.11 -10.97
CA TRP A 99 -2.34 7.92 -11.16
C TRP A 99 -1.52 9.16 -10.81
N LEU A 100 -1.93 10.34 -11.30
CA LEU A 100 -1.22 11.58 -11.06
C LEU A 100 -1.19 11.94 -9.57
N LEU A 101 -2.32 11.79 -8.88
CA LEU A 101 -2.44 12.06 -7.45
C LEU A 101 -1.59 11.09 -6.63
N PHE A 102 -1.67 9.79 -6.92
CA PHE A 102 -0.89 8.79 -6.21
C PHE A 102 0.61 8.98 -6.43
N ARG A 103 1.04 9.22 -7.68
CA ARG A 103 2.43 9.55 -7.99
C ARG A 103 2.89 10.78 -7.22
N SER A 104 2.13 11.86 -7.26
CA SER A 104 2.46 13.12 -6.57
C SER A 104 2.60 12.92 -5.05
N GLN A 105 1.77 12.09 -4.44
CA GLN A 105 1.90 11.75 -3.03
C GLN A 105 3.23 11.04 -2.74
N LEU A 106 3.60 10.03 -3.54
CA LEU A 106 4.87 9.31 -3.38
C LEU A 106 6.08 10.22 -3.62
N GLU A 107 6.01 11.12 -4.61
CA GLU A 107 7.03 12.14 -4.87
C GLU A 107 7.24 13.04 -3.65
N GLY A 108 6.15 13.45 -2.99
CA GLY A 108 6.22 14.22 -1.75
C GLY A 108 6.99 13.50 -0.65
N VAL A 109 6.67 12.23 -0.39
CA VAL A 109 7.36 11.42 0.62
C VAL A 109 8.85 11.29 0.30
N VAL A 110 9.19 10.92 -0.93
CA VAL A 110 10.59 10.79 -1.37
C VAL A 110 11.34 12.13 -1.30
N PHE A 111 10.66 13.25 -1.56
CA PHE A 111 11.24 14.58 -1.42
C PHE A 111 11.59 14.90 0.04
N PHE A 112 10.65 14.73 0.96
CA PHE A 112 10.88 15.00 2.38
C PHE A 112 12.01 14.14 2.94
N ASP A 113 12.03 12.84 2.60
CA ASP A 113 13.07 11.90 3.01
C ASP A 113 14.48 12.30 2.56
N ARG A 114 14.60 12.93 1.39
CA ARG A 114 15.89 13.30 0.79
C ARG A 114 16.35 14.71 1.16
N VAL A 115 15.41 15.65 1.27
CA VAL A 115 15.72 17.09 1.37
C VAL A 115 15.58 17.59 2.80
N MET A 116 14.52 17.18 3.50
CA MET A 116 14.28 17.64 4.87
C MET A 116 14.95 16.71 5.89
N ASP A 117 14.93 15.39 5.64
CA ASP A 117 15.59 14.39 6.48
C ASP A 117 15.21 14.54 7.98
N PHE A 118 13.91 14.63 8.26
CA PHE A 118 13.37 15.02 9.57
C PHE A 118 13.85 14.12 10.72
N GLU A 119 14.04 12.82 10.47
CA GLU A 119 14.61 11.92 11.48
C GLU A 119 16.03 12.33 11.91
N HIS A 120 16.79 13.04 11.08
CA HIS A 120 18.09 13.58 11.46
C HIS A 120 18.02 15.05 11.90
N SER A 121 17.19 15.85 11.23
CA SER A 121 17.20 17.32 11.35
C SER A 121 16.17 17.90 12.33
N ASP A 122 15.12 17.15 12.67
CA ASP A 122 14.01 17.63 13.49
C ASP A 122 13.72 16.69 14.67
N PRO A 123 14.19 17.02 15.89
CA PRO A 123 13.91 16.22 17.07
C PRO A 123 12.42 16.18 17.45
N GLN A 124 11.59 17.11 16.94
CA GLN A 124 10.15 17.04 17.18
C GLN A 124 9.51 15.81 16.54
N THR A 125 10.13 15.18 15.54
CA THR A 125 9.67 13.91 14.97
C THR A 125 9.40 12.88 16.09
N TYR A 126 10.33 12.75 17.03
CA TYR A 126 10.25 11.78 18.12
C TYR A 126 9.29 12.22 19.23
N VAL A 127 9.32 13.51 19.57
CA VAL A 127 8.47 14.07 20.62
C VAL A 127 7.00 14.03 20.20
N ASN A 128 6.72 14.31 18.93
CA ASN A 128 5.38 14.28 18.36
C ASN A 128 4.83 12.85 18.32
N GLU A 129 5.65 11.85 17.97
CA GLU A 129 5.21 10.44 18.00
C GLU A 129 4.74 10.04 19.40
N CYS A 130 5.56 10.30 20.43
CA CYS A 130 5.24 9.93 21.81
C CYS A 130 4.07 10.72 22.39
N SER A 131 3.94 12.01 22.03
CA SER A 131 2.84 12.84 22.55
C SER A 131 1.52 12.47 21.86
N ASN A 132 1.55 12.32 20.54
CA ASN A 132 0.35 12.01 19.76
C ASN A 132 -0.12 10.57 19.94
N SER A 133 0.74 9.64 20.35
CA SER A 133 0.32 8.27 20.70
C SER A 133 -0.69 8.27 21.84
N ILE A 134 -0.63 9.24 22.75
CA ILE A 134 -1.61 9.39 23.84
C ILE A 134 -2.81 10.20 23.35
N PHE A 135 -2.56 11.36 22.73
CA PHE A 135 -3.65 12.25 22.31
C PHE A 135 -4.60 11.61 21.30
N SER A 136 -4.07 10.85 20.33
CA SER A 136 -4.88 10.18 19.31
C SER A 136 -5.88 9.18 19.89
N LEU A 137 -5.55 8.57 21.04
CA LEU A 137 -6.42 7.63 21.75
C LEU A 137 -7.44 8.37 22.62
N LEU A 138 -7.04 9.46 23.28
CA LEU A 138 -7.93 10.17 24.21
C LEU A 138 -8.97 11.05 23.51
N LYS A 139 -8.62 11.65 22.36
CA LYS A 139 -9.46 12.65 21.68
C LYS A 139 -10.78 12.12 21.09
N LYS A 140 -10.92 10.79 20.91
CA LYS A 140 -12.10 10.14 20.29
C LYS A 140 -12.64 9.03 21.19
N GLU A 141 -13.96 9.00 21.41
CA GLU A 141 -14.65 7.92 22.16
C GLU A 141 -14.97 6.70 21.28
N TYR A 142 -13.96 6.07 20.70
CA TYR A 142 -14.13 4.90 19.83
C TYR A 142 -14.15 3.56 20.58
N ASP A 143 -13.68 3.54 21.83
CA ASP A 143 -13.63 2.36 22.71
C ASP A 143 -13.76 2.80 24.18
N THR A 144 -13.95 1.84 25.08
CA THR A 144 -14.05 2.05 26.53
C THR A 144 -12.83 2.83 27.07
N PRO A 145 -13.02 3.70 28.06
CA PRO A 145 -11.89 4.45 28.65
C PRO A 145 -10.74 3.56 29.12
N ARG A 146 -11.06 2.37 29.64
CA ARG A 146 -10.06 1.39 30.09
C ARG A 146 -9.18 0.89 28.96
N ASN A 147 -9.75 0.49 27.81
CA ASN A 147 -8.97 -0.03 26.69
C ASN A 147 -8.06 1.04 26.10
N ARG A 148 -8.59 2.26 25.92
CA ARG A 148 -7.80 3.40 25.42
C ARG A 148 -6.63 3.75 26.35
N ALA A 149 -6.85 3.71 27.66
CA ALA A 149 -5.80 3.93 28.64
C ALA A 149 -4.72 2.82 28.61
N LEU A 150 -5.10 1.56 28.45
CA LEU A 150 -4.13 0.46 28.36
C LEU A 150 -3.22 0.59 27.13
N SER A 151 -3.79 0.93 25.96
CA SER A 151 -3.01 1.15 24.75
C SER A 151 -2.01 2.31 24.89
N ALA A 152 -2.32 3.33 25.70
CA ALA A 152 -1.44 4.47 25.95
C ALA A 152 -0.25 4.17 26.89
N THR A 153 -0.24 3.00 27.54
CA THR A 153 0.79 2.63 28.55
C THR A 153 1.82 1.62 28.07
N THR A 154 1.66 1.08 26.86
CA THR A 154 2.51 0.04 26.25
C THR A 154 3.34 0.59 25.12
#